data_AF-X1ED78-F1
#
_entry.id   AF-X1ED78-F1
#
_cell.length_a   1.000
_cell.length_b   1.000
_cell.length_c   1.000
_cell.angle_alpha   90.00
_cell.angle_beta   90.00
_cell.angle_gamma   90.00
#
_symmetry.space_group_name_H-M   'P 1'
#
loop_
_entity.id
_entity.type
_entity.pdbx_description
1 polymer ?
#
loop_
_entity_poly.entity_id
_entity_poly.type
_entity_poly.pdbx_seq_one_letter_code
_entity_poly.pdbx_strand_id
1 'polypeptide(L)'
;VMSRGGEIYVLDMGKPISILELAKNMIKLYGLEPEKDIKITYSGVRQGEKFAEELINSDEKLIPTDFPSIFVTRNKSKENREEIQNLL
;
A
#
# COMPACT_ATOMS: atom_id res chain seq x y z
N VAL A 1 16.96 -4.44 19.24
CA VAL A 1 16.55 -5.37 18.16
C VAL A 1 15.10 -5.06 17.82
N MET A 2 14.80 -4.66 16.57
CA MET A 2 13.46 -4.20 16.16
C MET A 2 12.53 -5.31 15.67
N SER A 3 13.07 -6.47 15.28
CA SER A 3 12.30 -7.63 14.79
C SER A 3 12.81 -8.91 15.44
N ARG A 4 11.90 -9.83 15.76
CA ARG A 4 12.21 -11.18 16.26
C ARG A 4 11.93 -12.27 15.21
N GLY A 5 11.50 -11.88 14.01
CA GLY A 5 11.26 -12.74 12.87
C GLY A 5 9.77 -13.09 12.72
N GLY A 6 9.25 -12.92 11.50
CA GLY A 6 7.87 -13.25 11.15
C GLY A 6 6.85 -12.11 11.29
N GLU A 7 7.32 -10.91 11.66
CA GLU A 7 6.54 -9.67 11.58
C GLU A 7 6.59 -9.09 10.16
N ILE A 8 5.48 -8.52 9.71
CA ILE A 8 5.40 -7.77 8.46
C ILE A 8 5.24 -6.30 8.85
N TYR A 9 6.10 -5.44 8.30
CA TYR A 9 6.08 -4.01 8.56
C TYR A 9 5.43 -3.27 7.39
N VAL A 10 4.60 -2.29 7.71
CA VAL A 10 3.90 -1.44 6.75
C VAL A 10 4.28 0.01 7.04
N LEU A 11 4.62 0.76 6.01
CA LEU A 11 4.94 2.18 6.15
C LEU A 11 3.66 3.02 6.09
N ASP A 12 3.68 4.14 6.82
CA ASP A 12 2.70 5.20 6.58
C ASP A 12 2.93 5.81 5.20
N MET A 13 2.09 5.44 4.23
CA MET A 13 2.14 5.97 2.87
C MET A 13 1.43 7.32 2.75
N GLY A 14 0.84 7.84 3.83
CA GLY A 14 0.10 9.08 3.83
C GLY A 14 -1.16 9.01 2.97
N LYS A 15 -1.43 10.08 2.22
CA LYS A 15 -2.66 10.18 1.41
C LYS A 15 -2.47 9.49 0.06
N PRO A 16 -3.49 8.75 -0.43
CA PRO A 16 -3.44 8.16 -1.76
C PRO A 16 -3.31 9.26 -2.82
N ILE A 17 -2.57 8.95 -3.89
CA ILE A 17 -2.30 9.88 -4.99
C ILE A 17 -3.01 9.36 -6.25
N SER A 18 -3.70 10.25 -6.96
CA SER A 18 -4.31 9.94 -8.26
C SER A 18 -3.25 9.84 -9.35
N ILE A 19 -3.27 8.74 -10.11
CA ILE A 19 -2.39 8.54 -11.27
C ILE A 19 -2.60 9.62 -12.34
N LEU A 20 -3.84 10.09 -12.53
CA LEU A 20 -4.14 11.17 -13.47
C LEU A 20 -3.47 12.49 -13.05
N GLU A 21 -3.54 12.83 -11.76
CA GLU A 21 -2.90 14.03 -11.25
C GLU A 21 -1.38 13.92 -11.29
N LEU A 22 -0.84 12.73 -11.00
CA LEU A 22 0.59 12.46 -11.19
C LEU A 22 1.03 12.72 -12.63
N ALA A 23 0.32 12.19 -13.63
CA ALA A 23 0.63 12.39 -15.03
C ALA A 23 0.59 13.88 -15.44
N LYS A 24 -0.46 14.61 -15.02
CA LYS A 24 -0.56 16.07 -15.27
C LYS A 24 0.58 16.83 -14.61
N ASN A 25 0.94 16.48 -13.37
CA ASN A 25 2.03 17.12 -12.65
C ASN A 25 3.38 16.86 -13.31
N MET A 26 3.60 15.66 -13.85
CA MET A 26 4.79 15.36 -14.64
C MET A 26 4.87 16.26 -15.87
N ILE A 27 3.79 16.41 -16.64
CA ILE A 27 3.76 17.31 -17.81
C ILE A 27 4.10 18.75 -17.42
N LYS A 28 3.46 19.26 -16.36
CA LYS A 28 3.71 20.62 -15.84
C LYS A 28 5.14 20.82 -15.33
N LEU A 29 5.75 19.79 -14.74
CA LEU A 29 7.13 19.85 -14.24
C LEU A 29 8.14 20.15 -15.35
N TYR A 30 7.85 19.73 -16.58
CA TYR A 30 8.65 20.04 -17.76
C TYR A 30 8.30 21.39 -18.42
N GLY A 31 7.44 22.20 -17.79
CA GLY A 31 7.02 23.50 -18.31
C GLY A 31 5.99 23.41 -19.44
N LEU A 32 5.33 22.26 -19.59
CA LEU A 32 4.34 22.01 -20.64
C LEU A 32 2.91 22.04 -20.05
N GLU A 33 1.93 22.35 -20.90
CA GLU A 33 0.53 22.42 -20.55
C GLU A 33 -0.20 21.10 -20.94
N PRO A 34 -0.77 20.36 -19.97
CA PRO A 34 -1.57 19.17 -20.25
C PRO A 34 -2.74 19.47 -21.18
N GLU A 35 -3.08 18.53 -22.07
CA GLU A 35 -4.12 18.64 -23.11
C GLU A 35 -3.85 19.66 -24.23
N LYS A 36 -2.77 20.45 -24.13
CA LYS A 36 -2.35 21.39 -25.18
C LYS A 36 -1.03 20.97 -25.81
N ASP A 37 0.02 20.84 -25.01
CA ASP A 37 1.35 20.43 -25.48
C ASP A 37 1.47 18.90 -25.49
N ILE A 38 0.87 18.24 -24.49
CA ILE A 38 0.84 16.78 -24.37
C ILE A 38 -0.57 16.32 -24.01
N LYS A 39 -1.17 15.51 -24.89
CA LYS A 39 -2.49 14.91 -24.69
C LYS A 39 -2.43 13.65 -23.82
N ILE A 40 -3.35 13.50 -22.86
CA ILE A 40 -3.47 12.29 -22.06
C ILE A 40 -4.45 11.33 -22.76
N THR A 41 -3.99 10.10 -23.03
CA THR A 41 -4.83 9.04 -23.60
C THR A 41 -5.05 7.94 -22.57
N TYR A 42 -6.30 7.55 -22.37
CA TYR A 42 -6.66 6.44 -21.47
C TYR A 42 -6.51 5.11 -22.21
N SER A 43 -5.51 4.31 -21.82
CA SER A 43 -5.27 2.99 -22.41
C SER A 43 -6.16 1.88 -21.85
N GLY A 44 -6.95 2.18 -20.81
CA GLY A 44 -7.63 1.17 -20.01
C GLY A 44 -6.68 0.45 -19.05
N VAL A 45 -7.26 -0.43 -18.23
CA VAL A 45 -6.58 -1.21 -17.20
C VAL A 45 -6.06 -2.52 -17.79
N ARG A 46 -4.84 -2.92 -17.44
CA ARG A 46 -4.26 -4.19 -17.89
C ARG A 46 -4.79 -5.36 -17.04
N GLN A 47 -4.75 -6.57 -17.59
CA GLN A 47 -5.19 -7.75 -16.85
C GLN A 47 -4.38 -7.91 -15.55
N GLY A 48 -5.07 -7.97 -14.43
CA GLY A 48 -4.46 -8.12 -13.09
C GLY A 48 -4.14 -6.79 -12.38
N GLU A 49 -4.32 -5.63 -13.03
CA GLU A 49 -4.17 -4.34 -12.37
C GLU A 49 -5.39 -4.04 -11.46
N LYS A 50 -5.11 -3.45 -10.30
CA LYS A 50 -6.12 -2.92 -9.37
C LYS A 50 -6.32 -1.42 -9.61
N PHE A 51 -7.54 -0.94 -9.37
CA PHE A 51 -7.84 0.51 -9.42
C PHE A 51 -7.32 1.27 -8.19
N ALA A 52 -7.21 0.59 -7.06
CA ALA A 52 -6.66 1.11 -5.82
C ALA A 52 -5.92 -0.01 -5.09
N GLU A 53 -4.84 0.35 -4.40
CA GLU A 53 -4.10 -0.57 -3.54
C GLU A 53 -4.63 -0.51 -2.11
N GLU A 54 -4.60 -1.66 -1.43
CA GLU A 54 -4.92 -1.78 -0.01
C GLU A 54 -3.62 -2.02 0.75
N LEU A 55 -3.37 -1.25 1.83
CA LEU A 55 -2.15 -1.42 2.63
C LEU A 55 -2.20 -2.66 3.53
N ILE A 56 -3.40 -3.10 3.92
CA ILE A 56 -3.64 -4.30 4.72
C ILE A 56 -4.95 -4.96 4.29
N ASN A 57 -5.03 -6.27 4.47
CA ASN A 57 -6.27 -7.03 4.28
C ASN A 57 -7.28 -6.73 5.40
N SER A 58 -8.57 -6.99 5.16
CA SER A 58 -9.66 -6.79 6.14
C SER A 58 -9.47 -7.54 7.47
N ASP A 59 -8.75 -8.66 7.44
CA ASP A 59 -8.50 -9.50 8.61
C ASP A 59 -7.23 -9.15 9.38
N GLU A 60 -6.50 -8.14 8.91
CA GLU A 60 -5.26 -7.66 9.49
C GLU A 60 -5.46 -6.36 10.27
N LYS A 61 -4.63 -6.17 11.30
CA LYS A 61 -4.62 -4.93 12.09
C LYS A 61 -3.22 -4.32 12.05
N LEU A 62 -3.17 -3.02 11.80
CA LEU A 62 -1.96 -2.21 11.96
C LEU A 62 -1.77 -1.88 13.45
N ILE A 63 -0.64 -2.30 13.99
CA ILE A 63 -0.20 -2.00 15.35
C ILE A 63 0.93 -0.95 15.24
N PRO A 64 0.85 0.18 15.96
CA PRO A 64 1.90 1.19 15.93
C PRO A 64 3.21 0.64 16.53
N THR A 65 4.33 1.11 16.00
CA THR A 65 5.66 0.88 16.60
C THR A 65 6.15 2.15 17.31
N ASP A 66 7.34 2.09 17.91
CA ASP A 66 8.02 3.28 18.46
C ASP A 66 8.37 4.32 17.37
N PHE A 67 8.31 3.93 16.08
CA PHE A 67 8.51 4.82 14.94
C PHE A 67 7.15 5.24 14.35
N PRO A 68 6.81 6.54 14.37
CA PRO A 68 5.48 7.01 13.96
C PRO A 68 5.07 6.62 12.53
N SER A 69 6.04 6.47 11.61
CA SER A 69 5.79 6.15 10.21
C SER A 69 5.87 4.65 9.89
N ILE A 70 5.97 3.79 10.92
CA ILE A 70 6.11 2.34 10.74
C ILE A 70 5.10 1.62 11.63
N PHE A 71 4.34 0.72 11.00
CA PHE A 71 3.37 -0.16 11.63
C PHE A 71 3.79 -1.61 11.48
N VAL A 72 3.31 -2.47 12.38
CA VAL A 72 3.40 -3.93 12.26
C VAL A 72 2.00 -4.48 11.97
N THR A 73 1.85 -5.29 10.93
CA THR A 73 0.62 -6.05 10.70
C THR A 73 0.67 -7.39 11.44
N ARG A 74 -0.44 -7.74 12.10
CA ARG A 74 -0.65 -9.05 12.72
C ARG A 74 -1.94 -9.65 12.18
N ASN A 75 -1.83 -10.86 11.63
CA ASN A 75 -2.97 -11.64 11.18
C ASN A 75 -3.64 -12.32 12.38
N LYS A 76 -4.98 -12.20 12.50
CA LYS A 76 -5.76 -12.84 13.57
C LYS A 76 -5.58 -14.37 13.61
N SER A 77 -5.39 -15.01 12.45
CA SER A 77 -5.27 -16.48 12.35
C SER A 77 -4.01 -17.06 13.01
N LYS A 78 -2.99 -16.25 13.31
CA LYS A 78 -1.76 -16.71 14.00
C LYS A 78 -1.92 -16.81 15.52
N GLU A 79 -3.07 -16.41 16.10
CA GLU A 79 -3.36 -16.65 17.51
C GLU A 79 -3.55 -18.16 17.82
N ASN A 80 -3.83 -18.99 16.81
CA ASN A 80 -4.07 -20.41 16.96
C ASN A 80 -2.80 -21.29 16.94
N ARG A 81 -1.61 -20.75 17.23
CA ARG A 81 -0.42 -21.62 17.35
C ARG A 81 -0.54 -22.60 18.51
N GLU A 82 -1.17 -22.19 19.61
CA GLU A 82 -1.47 -23.08 20.74
C GLU A 82 -2.58 -24.08 20.39
N GLU A 83 -3.61 -23.70 19.63
CA GLU A 83 -4.66 -24.61 19.18
C GLU A 83 -4.15 -25.67 18.18
N ILE A 84 -3.26 -25.30 17.25
CA ILE A 84 -2.65 -26.26 16.31
C ILE A 84 -1.74 -27.25 17.06
N GLN A 85 -1.06 -26.80 18.12
CA GLN A 85 -0.20 -27.66 18.92
C GLN A 85 -0.98 -28.62 19.85
N ASN A 86 -2.22 -28.27 20.22
CA ASN A 86 -3.13 -29.14 20.96
C ASN A 86 -3.94 -30.10 20.06
N LEU A 87 -3.86 -29.95 18.73
CA LEU A 87 -4.48 -30.85 17.75
C LEU A 87 -3.51 -31.92 17.20
N LEU A 88 -2.24 -31.89 17.62
CA LEU A 88 -1.19 -32.89 17.33
C LEU A 88 -0.85 -33.67 18.60
#